data_AF-A0A9X2BMX7-F1
#
_entry.id   AF-A0A9X2BMX7-F1
#
_cell.length_a   1.000
_cell.length_b   1.000
_cell.length_c   1.000
_cell.angle_alpha   90.00
_cell.angle_beta   90.00
_cell.angle_gamma   90.00
#
_symmetry.space_group_name_H-M   'P 1'
#
loop_
_entity.id
_entity.type
_entity.pdbx_description
1 polymer ?
#
loop_
_entity_poly.entity_id
_entity_poly.type
_entity_poly.pdbx_seq_one_letter_code
_entity_poly.pdbx_strand_id
1 'polypeptide(L)'
;MKNRIVFFIFLILLVNYSCNSNDSNTEQKTFLCCGENPLQSKNINNLDQTAGKINVISVFTPNEDGINDCFLVENLYKYSFNSLTIYDLNDKILFTTENYGKNSNSFCGDNIKSGTVKYKLVVKNEQTFVEYGYVCIVKTEEEGKVFSAETECTFPFDDPIIFQK
;
A
#
# COMPACT_ATOMS: atom_id res chain seq x y z
N MET A 1 67.61 3.43 -47.19
CA MET A 1 66.94 4.61 -46.57
C MET A 1 65.54 4.77 -47.14
N LYS A 2 64.49 4.39 -46.40
CA LYS A 2 63.21 5.10 -46.35
C LYS A 2 62.40 4.54 -45.18
N ASN A 3 62.31 5.33 -44.12
CA ASN A 3 61.57 5.02 -42.90
C ASN A 3 60.08 4.85 -43.21
N ARG A 4 59.45 3.82 -42.65
CA ARG A 4 58.00 3.78 -42.45
C ARG A 4 57.72 3.45 -41.00
N ILE A 5 57.58 4.51 -40.22
CA ILE A 5 57.05 4.51 -38.87
C ILE A 5 55.57 4.11 -39.01
N VAL A 6 55.22 2.90 -38.58
CA VAL A 6 53.82 2.48 -38.43
C VAL A 6 53.47 2.69 -36.96
N PHE A 7 52.69 3.72 -36.70
CA PHE A 7 52.06 4.02 -35.42
C PHE A 7 51.12 2.85 -35.06
N PHE A 8 51.53 2.00 -34.12
CA PHE A 8 50.60 1.07 -33.48
C PHE A 8 49.74 1.87 -32.51
N ILE A 9 48.53 2.21 -32.97
CA ILE A 9 47.48 2.78 -32.14
C ILE A 9 47.12 1.74 -31.09
N PHE A 10 47.41 2.07 -29.84
CA PHE A 10 46.97 1.38 -28.64
C PHE A 10 45.44 1.46 -28.62
N LEU A 11 44.76 0.42 -29.13
CA LEU A 11 43.32 0.28 -29.02
C LEU A 11 43.03 -0.12 -27.57
N ILE A 12 42.90 0.88 -26.70
CA ILE A 12 42.33 0.72 -25.37
C ILE A 12 40.90 0.23 -25.60
N LEU A 13 40.69 -1.08 -25.42
CA LEU A 13 39.38 -1.67 -25.20
C LEU A 13 38.84 -1.09 -23.89
N LEU A 14 38.27 0.11 -23.97
CA LEU A 14 37.36 0.62 -22.97
C LEU A 14 36.18 -0.35 -22.97
N VAL A 15 36.20 -1.20 -21.96
CA VAL A 15 35.07 -1.97 -21.45
C VAL A 15 33.87 -1.04 -21.34
N ASN A 16 33.04 -1.02 -22.38
CA ASN A 16 31.65 -0.66 -22.22
C ASN A 16 30.97 -1.91 -21.68
N TYR A 17 31.03 -2.09 -20.36
CA TYR A 17 29.92 -2.72 -19.66
C TYR A 17 28.75 -1.75 -19.78
N SER A 18 28.11 -1.72 -20.96
CA SER A 18 26.72 -1.32 -21.02
C SER A 18 25.95 -2.52 -20.45
N CYS A 19 25.85 -2.56 -19.12
CA CYS A 19 24.67 -3.16 -18.51
C CYS A 19 23.51 -2.27 -18.92
N ASN A 20 22.96 -2.54 -20.10
CA ASN A 20 21.59 -2.19 -20.41
C ASN A 20 20.72 -3.18 -19.63
N SER A 21 20.74 -3.08 -18.30
CA SER A 21 19.61 -3.51 -17.50
C SER A 21 18.51 -2.48 -17.76
N ASN A 22 17.97 -2.52 -18.97
CA ASN A 22 16.55 -2.31 -19.14
C ASN A 22 15.91 -3.51 -18.44
N ASP A 23 15.93 -3.47 -17.12
CA ASP A 23 14.97 -4.18 -16.30
C ASP A 23 13.64 -3.45 -16.54
N SER A 24 13.13 -3.56 -17.77
CA SER A 24 11.80 -3.16 -18.15
C SER A 24 10.87 -4.28 -17.69
N ASN A 25 10.85 -4.45 -16.38
CA ASN A 25 9.80 -5.02 -15.57
C ASN A 25 10.01 -4.48 -14.14
N THR A 26 10.05 -3.15 -13.99
CA THR A 26 9.29 -2.61 -12.85
C THR A 26 7.84 -2.88 -13.21
N GLU A 27 7.39 -4.12 -12.99
CA GLU A 27 5.98 -4.41 -12.84
C GLU A 27 5.44 -3.31 -11.92
N GLN A 28 4.46 -2.57 -12.41
CA GLN A 28 3.77 -1.56 -11.63
C GLN A 28 3.35 -2.25 -10.35
N LYS A 29 4.07 -1.99 -9.24
CA LYS A 29 3.79 -2.62 -7.95
C LYS A 29 2.43 -2.08 -7.52
N THR A 30 1.38 -2.80 -7.91
CA THR A 30 0.00 -2.34 -7.87
C THR A 30 -0.50 -2.27 -6.43
N PHE A 31 0.21 -2.94 -5.53
CA PHE A 31 -0.09 -3.11 -4.12
C PHE A 31 1.06 -2.63 -3.24
N LEU A 32 0.91 -1.46 -2.62
CA LEU A 32 1.89 -0.83 -1.70
C LEU A 32 1.49 -0.95 -0.22
N CYS A 33 0.44 -1.69 0.08
CA CYS A 33 -0.13 -1.80 1.44
C CYS A 33 0.64 -2.72 2.39
N CYS A 34 1.72 -3.34 1.93
CA CYS A 34 2.47 -4.32 2.70
C CYS A 34 3.97 -4.06 2.67
N GLY A 35 4.65 -4.47 3.73
CA GLY A 35 6.04 -4.12 3.99
C GLY A 35 6.16 -2.79 4.73
N GLU A 36 7.29 -2.10 4.52
CA GLU A 36 7.55 -0.81 5.17
C GLU A 36 6.59 0.28 4.70
N ASN A 37 6.04 1.04 5.64
CA ASN A 37 5.18 2.17 5.36
C ASN A 37 6.01 3.46 5.22
N PRO A 38 6.22 4.01 4.01
CA PRO A 38 7.02 5.22 3.81
C PRO A 38 6.37 6.47 4.43
N LEU A 39 5.09 6.42 4.84
CA LEU A 39 4.40 7.50 5.52
C LEU A 39 4.51 7.41 7.05
N GLN A 40 5.16 6.37 7.59
CA GLN A 40 5.25 6.12 9.03
C GLN A 40 5.89 7.29 9.80
N SER A 41 6.82 8.03 9.19
CA SER A 41 7.46 9.21 9.79
C SER A 41 6.49 10.36 10.09
N LYS A 42 5.28 10.34 9.51
CA LYS A 42 4.22 11.32 9.76
C LYS A 42 3.26 10.88 10.88
N ASN A 43 3.39 9.66 11.39
CA ASN A 43 2.48 9.11 12.38
C ASN A 43 2.77 9.70 13.76
N ILE A 44 1.72 9.95 14.53
CA ILE A 44 1.78 10.36 15.93
C ILE A 44 0.93 9.39 16.72
N ASN A 45 1.44 8.89 17.84
CA ASN A 45 0.71 7.98 18.71
C ASN A 45 1.04 8.26 20.18
N ASN A 46 0.32 9.24 20.75
CA ASN A 46 0.30 9.59 22.17
C ASN A 46 -1.00 9.12 22.85
N LEU A 47 -1.79 8.29 22.16
CA LEU A 47 -3.08 7.80 22.65
C LEU A 47 -2.86 6.70 23.69
N ASP A 48 -3.57 6.79 24.81
CA ASP A 48 -3.71 5.65 25.72
C ASP A 48 -4.55 4.56 25.05
N GLN A 49 -3.90 3.45 24.70
CA GLN A 49 -4.50 2.31 24.02
C GLN A 49 -4.70 1.09 24.94
N THR A 50 -4.76 1.29 26.25
CA THR A 50 -5.03 0.22 27.22
C THR A 50 -6.37 -0.48 26.99
N ALA A 51 -7.37 0.22 26.45
CA ALA A 51 -8.65 -0.37 26.05
C ALA A 51 -8.51 -1.33 24.84
N GLY A 52 -7.47 -1.17 24.02
CA GLY A 52 -7.16 -2.01 22.87
C GLY A 52 -6.38 -1.26 21.80
N LYS A 53 -5.29 -1.89 21.32
CA LYS A 53 -4.44 -1.32 20.27
C LYS A 53 -5.22 -1.17 18.96
N ILE A 54 -5.24 0.02 18.38
CA ILE A 54 -5.74 0.29 17.03
C ILE A 54 -4.85 -0.48 16.05
N ASN A 55 -5.47 -1.27 15.19
CA ASN A 55 -4.79 -2.06 14.18
C ASN A 55 -5.50 -1.88 12.84
N VAL A 56 -4.77 -1.39 11.84
CA VAL A 56 -5.30 -1.17 10.49
C VAL A 56 -5.06 -2.41 9.65
N ILE A 57 -6.13 -2.97 9.06
CA ILE A 57 -6.02 -4.10 8.14
C ILE A 57 -5.78 -3.54 6.74
N SER A 58 -4.59 -3.78 6.20
CA SER A 58 -4.10 -3.07 5.02
C SER A 58 -4.60 -3.62 3.67
N VAL A 59 -5.49 -4.61 3.67
CA VAL A 59 -6.22 -5.07 2.47
C VAL A 59 -7.69 -5.23 2.78
N PHE A 60 -8.54 -4.99 1.79
CA PHE A 60 -9.93 -5.44 1.81
C PHE A 60 -10.38 -5.86 0.41
N THR A 61 -11.44 -6.65 0.36
CA THR A 61 -11.85 -7.48 -0.78
C THR A 61 -13.33 -7.26 -1.07
N PRO A 62 -13.72 -6.14 -1.73
CA PRO A 62 -15.13 -5.82 -1.94
C PRO A 62 -15.69 -6.66 -3.10
N ASN A 63 -15.92 -7.94 -2.83
CA ASN A 63 -16.44 -8.95 -3.74
C ASN A 63 -17.87 -9.40 -3.39
N GLU A 64 -18.43 -8.84 -2.31
CA GLU A 64 -19.78 -9.09 -1.81
C GLU A 64 -20.01 -10.52 -1.29
N ASP A 65 -18.95 -11.20 -0.84
CA ASP A 65 -19.05 -12.54 -0.22
C ASP A 65 -19.32 -12.50 1.29
N GLY A 66 -19.29 -11.32 1.91
CA GLY A 66 -19.52 -11.08 3.33
C GLY A 66 -18.25 -11.14 4.18
N ILE A 67 -17.09 -11.38 3.58
CA ILE A 67 -15.78 -11.51 4.25
C ILE A 67 -14.90 -10.34 3.80
N ASN A 68 -14.44 -9.52 4.75
CA ASN A 68 -13.48 -8.45 4.51
C ASN A 68 -13.84 -7.47 3.36
N ASP A 69 -15.14 -7.28 3.08
CA ASP A 69 -15.65 -6.44 1.99
C ASP A 69 -15.34 -4.94 2.13
N CYS A 70 -15.04 -4.48 3.34
CA CYS A 70 -14.79 -3.07 3.62
C CYS A 70 -13.50 -2.89 4.41
N PHE A 71 -12.86 -1.74 4.25
CA PHE A 71 -11.63 -1.40 4.94
C PHE A 71 -11.81 -1.45 6.47
N LEU A 72 -11.09 -2.35 7.14
CA LEU A 72 -11.24 -2.58 8.56
C LEU A 72 -10.15 -1.89 9.39
N VAL A 73 -10.58 -1.21 10.45
CA VAL A 73 -9.69 -0.72 11.52
C VAL A 73 -10.16 -1.31 12.84
N GLU A 74 -9.41 -2.27 13.37
CA GLU A 74 -9.75 -2.96 14.60
C GLU A 74 -9.62 -2.03 15.83
N ASN A 75 -10.44 -2.30 16.85
CA ASN A 75 -10.50 -1.55 18.11
C ASN A 75 -10.87 -0.07 17.99
N LEU A 76 -11.11 0.48 16.78
CA LEU A 76 -11.45 1.89 16.59
C LEU A 76 -12.75 2.29 17.32
N TYR A 77 -13.72 1.37 17.40
CA TYR A 77 -14.98 1.57 18.10
C TYR A 77 -14.83 1.90 19.60
N LYS A 78 -13.70 1.54 20.21
CA LYS A 78 -13.38 1.82 21.62
C LYS A 78 -13.05 3.28 21.88
N TYR A 79 -12.85 4.07 20.83
CA TYR A 79 -12.53 5.49 20.91
C TYR A 79 -13.73 6.32 20.42
N SER A 80 -14.13 7.32 21.21
CA SER A 80 -15.36 8.07 20.95
C SER A 80 -15.32 8.87 19.64
N PHE A 81 -14.16 9.47 19.33
CA PHE A 81 -13.98 10.37 18.19
C PHE A 81 -12.85 9.87 17.29
N ASN A 82 -13.17 9.70 16.02
CA ASN A 82 -12.20 9.43 14.98
C ASN A 82 -12.67 10.02 13.64
N SER A 83 -11.75 10.17 12.70
CA SER A 83 -12.07 10.47 11.31
C SER A 83 -11.16 9.69 10.38
N LEU A 84 -11.68 9.30 9.23
CA LEU A 84 -10.92 8.63 8.19
C LEU A 84 -11.03 9.42 6.89
N THR A 85 -9.89 9.69 6.27
CA THR A 85 -9.81 10.23 4.91
C THR A 85 -9.04 9.25 4.03
N ILE A 86 -9.61 8.91 2.88
CA ILE A 86 -8.98 8.10 1.84
C ILE A 86 -8.63 8.99 0.65
N TYR A 87 -7.44 8.78 0.10
CA TYR A 87 -6.92 9.51 -1.04
C TYR A 87 -6.45 8.54 -2.13
N ASP A 88 -6.51 8.97 -3.38
CA ASP A 88 -5.73 8.30 -4.42
C ASP A 88 -4.22 8.55 -4.23
N LEU A 89 -3.40 7.92 -5.07
CA LEU A 89 -1.94 8.08 -5.01
C LEU A 89 -1.47 9.53 -5.30
N ASN A 90 -2.29 10.36 -5.94
CA ASN A 90 -2.02 11.76 -6.25
C ASN A 90 -2.60 12.75 -5.21
N ASP A 91 -2.98 12.27 -4.02
CA ASP A 91 -3.54 13.06 -2.92
C ASP A 91 -4.95 13.65 -3.19
N LYS A 92 -5.67 13.16 -4.20
CA LYS A 92 -7.09 13.50 -4.38
C LYS A 92 -7.93 12.73 -3.37
N ILE A 93 -8.80 13.43 -2.64
CA ILE A 93 -9.74 12.82 -1.70
C ILE A 93 -10.76 11.96 -2.47
N LEU A 94 -10.86 10.68 -2.07
CA LEU A 94 -11.84 9.71 -2.58
C LEU A 94 -12.99 9.49 -1.60
N PHE A 95 -12.70 9.54 -0.29
CA PHE A 95 -13.68 9.33 0.77
C PHE A 95 -13.24 10.11 2.03
N THR A 96 -14.19 10.63 2.78
CA THR A 96 -13.94 11.24 4.08
C THR A 96 -15.14 11.02 4.99
N THR A 97 -14.90 10.70 6.25
CA THR A 97 -15.97 10.56 7.24
C THR A 97 -15.48 10.78 8.66
N GLU A 98 -16.40 11.17 9.53
CA GLU A 98 -16.23 11.14 10.98
C GLU A 98 -16.88 9.88 11.55
N ASN A 99 -16.39 9.42 12.71
CA ASN A 99 -16.90 8.23 13.38
C ASN A 99 -16.89 6.97 12.49
N TYR A 100 -15.77 6.74 11.81
CA TYR A 100 -15.55 5.56 10.97
C TYR A 100 -15.88 4.27 11.71
N GLY A 101 -16.56 3.35 11.03
CA GLY A 101 -17.05 2.07 11.56
C GLY A 101 -18.33 2.16 12.40
N LYS A 102 -18.92 3.35 12.58
CA LYS A 102 -20.23 3.54 13.25
C LYS A 102 -21.29 3.98 12.25
N ASN A 103 -22.56 3.65 12.49
CA ASN A 103 -23.70 4.07 11.67
C ASN A 103 -23.51 3.82 10.15
N SER A 104 -22.88 2.70 9.80
CA SER A 104 -22.54 2.33 8.42
C SER A 104 -21.53 3.26 7.71
N ASN A 105 -20.78 4.07 8.45
CA ASN A 105 -19.67 4.87 7.91
C ASN A 105 -18.45 3.97 7.63
N SER A 106 -18.48 3.24 6.53
CA SER A 106 -17.42 2.34 6.09
C SER A 106 -16.97 2.67 4.68
N PHE A 107 -15.70 2.39 4.38
CA PHE A 107 -15.17 2.51 3.03
C PHE A 107 -15.07 1.11 2.41
N CYS A 108 -15.95 0.83 1.45
CA CYS A 108 -16.06 -0.49 0.80
C CYS A 108 -15.59 -0.46 -0.67
N GLY A 109 -14.83 0.56 -1.06
CA GLY A 109 -14.22 0.62 -2.39
C GLY A 109 -15.20 0.81 -3.56
N ASP A 110 -16.42 1.30 -3.29
CA ASP A 110 -17.44 1.59 -4.30
C ASP A 110 -16.90 2.54 -5.37
N ASN A 111 -17.04 2.17 -6.65
CA ASN A 111 -16.54 2.95 -7.80
C ASN A 111 -15.02 3.23 -7.82
N ILE A 112 -14.25 2.59 -6.94
CA ILE A 112 -12.78 2.64 -6.97
C ILE A 112 -12.26 1.37 -7.66
N LYS A 113 -11.23 1.50 -8.48
CA LYS A 113 -10.57 0.35 -9.10
C LYS A 113 -9.70 -0.39 -8.07
N SER A 114 -9.44 -1.66 -8.32
CA SER A 114 -8.43 -2.41 -7.57
C SER A 114 -7.07 -1.73 -7.61
N GLY A 115 -6.26 -1.97 -6.58
CA GLY A 115 -4.95 -1.37 -6.40
C GLY A 115 -4.79 -0.66 -5.07
N THR A 116 -3.91 0.33 -5.01
CA THR A 116 -3.52 1.01 -3.76
C THR A 116 -4.16 2.38 -3.62
N VAL A 117 -4.68 2.67 -2.41
CA VAL A 117 -5.06 4.01 -1.97
C VAL A 117 -4.32 4.41 -0.69
N LYS A 118 -4.21 5.71 -0.42
CA LYS A 118 -3.65 6.26 0.82
C LYS A 118 -4.76 6.49 1.84
N TYR A 119 -4.48 6.33 3.12
CA TYR A 119 -5.39 6.74 4.18
C TYR A 119 -4.72 7.70 5.18
N LYS A 120 -5.55 8.51 5.84
CA LYS A 120 -5.25 9.27 7.06
C LYS A 120 -6.33 8.94 8.09
N LEU A 121 -5.94 8.28 9.17
CA LEU A 121 -6.78 8.01 10.32
C LEU A 121 -6.40 8.97 11.45
N VAL A 122 -7.38 9.68 12.01
CA VAL A 122 -7.19 10.56 13.17
C VAL A 122 -8.07 10.05 14.31
N VAL A 123 -7.51 9.95 15.52
CA VAL A 123 -8.27 9.58 16.73
C VAL A 123 -8.08 10.66 17.79
N LYS A 124 -9.19 11.17 18.34
CA LYS A 124 -9.28 12.40 19.16
C LYS A 124 -8.84 13.69 18.43
N ASN A 125 -7.60 13.77 17.97
CA ASN A 125 -7.03 14.86 17.16
C ASN A 125 -5.64 14.47 16.63
N GLU A 126 -5.10 15.25 15.69
CA GLU A 126 -3.82 14.96 15.02
C GLU A 126 -2.62 15.00 15.98
N GLN A 127 -2.68 15.75 17.08
CA GLN A 127 -1.62 15.80 18.09
C GLN A 127 -1.62 14.58 19.02
N THR A 128 -2.73 13.86 19.09
CA THR A 128 -2.89 12.68 19.93
C THR A 128 -2.64 11.40 19.15
N PHE A 129 -3.33 11.23 18.03
CA PHE A 129 -3.19 10.06 17.18
C PHE A 129 -3.47 10.42 15.73
N VAL A 130 -2.46 10.24 14.89
CA VAL A 130 -2.62 10.22 13.44
C VAL A 130 -1.81 9.07 12.86
N GLU A 131 -2.45 8.29 12.00
CA GLU A 131 -1.82 7.21 11.26
C GLU A 131 -2.07 7.42 9.77
N TYR A 132 -0.98 7.48 9.01
CA TYR A 132 -0.99 7.45 7.56
C TYR A 132 -0.52 6.08 7.09
N GLY A 133 -1.06 5.61 5.98
CA GLY A 133 -0.59 4.40 5.35
C GLY A 133 -1.27 4.15 4.01
N TYR A 134 -1.09 2.93 3.53
CA TYR A 134 -1.72 2.44 2.31
C TYR A 134 -2.71 1.32 2.64
N VAL A 135 -3.76 1.23 1.85
CA VAL A 135 -4.68 0.10 1.85
C VAL A 135 -4.86 -0.39 0.41
N CYS A 136 -4.85 -1.70 0.23
CA CYS A 136 -5.08 -2.34 -1.06
C CYS A 136 -6.53 -2.78 -1.20
N ILE A 137 -7.06 -2.62 -2.41
CA ILE A 137 -8.38 -3.06 -2.84
C ILE A 137 -8.17 -4.19 -3.84
N VAL A 138 -8.66 -5.39 -3.53
CA VAL A 138 -8.54 -6.58 -4.38
C VAL A 138 -9.95 -7.08 -4.69
N LYS A 139 -10.39 -7.06 -5.94
CA LYS A 139 -11.81 -7.30 -6.28
C LYS A 139 -12.07 -8.64 -6.96
N THR A 140 -11.07 -9.21 -7.61
CA THR A 140 -11.24 -10.45 -8.38
C THR A 140 -10.28 -11.53 -7.92
N GLU A 141 -10.64 -12.79 -8.18
CA GLU A 141 -9.77 -13.94 -7.91
C GLU A 141 -8.42 -13.83 -8.64
N GLU A 142 -8.43 -13.31 -9.88
CA GLU A 142 -7.20 -13.11 -10.65
C GLU A 142 -6.28 -12.10 -9.97
N GLU A 143 -6.85 -10.98 -9.49
CA GLU A 143 -6.11 -9.98 -8.71
C GLU A 143 -5.62 -10.55 -7.38
N GLY A 144 -6.40 -11.40 -6.72
CA GLY A 144 -6.04 -12.07 -5.47
C GLY A 144 -4.86 -13.03 -5.61
N LYS A 145 -4.79 -13.79 -6.72
CA LYS A 145 -3.63 -14.63 -7.05
C LYS A 145 -2.38 -13.80 -7.25
N VAL A 146 -2.48 -12.71 -8.01
CA VAL A 146 -1.36 -11.78 -8.26
C VAL A 146 -0.90 -11.16 -6.94
N PHE A 147 -1.84 -10.62 -6.17
CA PHE A 147 -1.60 -10.01 -4.88
C PHE A 147 -0.87 -10.96 -3.91
N SER A 148 -1.30 -12.22 -3.82
CA SER A 148 -0.71 -13.21 -2.92
C SER A 148 0.66 -13.72 -3.37
N ALA A 149 0.94 -13.65 -4.67
CA ALA A 149 2.27 -13.97 -5.22
C ALA A 149 3.28 -12.82 -5.02
N GLU A 150 2.81 -11.57 -5.03
CA GLU A 150 3.67 -10.38 -5.00
C GLU A 150 3.84 -9.74 -3.61
N THR A 151 2.99 -10.11 -2.64
CA THR A 151 2.96 -9.47 -1.32
C THR A 151 3.13 -10.48 -0.19
N GLU A 152 3.87 -10.07 0.86
CA GLU A 152 4.07 -10.86 2.08
C GLU A 152 3.17 -10.34 3.23
N CYS A 153 1.97 -9.91 2.88
CA CYS A 153 1.03 -9.41 3.87
C CYS A 153 0.61 -10.53 4.84
N THR A 154 0.52 -10.21 6.13
CA THR A 154 -0.11 -11.10 7.12
C THR A 154 -1.57 -10.69 7.29
N PHE A 155 -2.50 -11.64 7.13
CA PHE A 155 -3.92 -11.36 7.29
C PHE A 155 -4.50 -12.01 8.54
N PRO A 156 -5.41 -11.31 9.24
CA PRO A 156 -6.15 -11.89 10.35
C PRO A 156 -7.35 -12.76 9.92
N PHE A 157 -7.71 -12.77 8.62
CA PHE A 157 -8.87 -13.48 8.09
C PHE A 157 -8.51 -14.25 6.83
N ASP A 158 -9.09 -15.44 6.65
CA ASP A 158 -9.01 -16.22 5.42
C ASP A 158 -10.12 -15.75 4.45
N ASP A 159 -9.76 -14.89 3.51
CA ASP A 159 -10.62 -14.49 2.40
C ASP A 159 -10.37 -15.37 1.16
N PRO A 160 -11.41 -15.97 0.53
CA PRO A 160 -11.24 -16.86 -0.63
C PRO A 160 -10.55 -16.24 -1.85
N ILE A 161 -10.57 -14.91 -2.00
CA ILE A 161 -9.85 -14.24 -3.09
C ILE A 161 -8.35 -14.16 -2.78
N ILE A 162 -7.98 -13.89 -1.53
CA ILE A 162 -6.58 -13.76 -1.12
C ILE A 162 -5.95 -15.16 -0.91
N PHE A 163 -6.64 -16.06 -0.21
CA PHE A 163 -6.08 -17.36 0.17
C PHE A 163 -6.43 -18.47 -0.81
N GLN A 164 -6.03 -18.31 -2.07
CA GLN A 164 -6.11 -19.37 -3.06
C GLN A 164 -4.85 -20.24 -2.99
N LYS A 165 -4.92 -21.34 -2.22
CA LYS A 165 -3.91 -22.41 -2.25
C LYS A 165 -4.04 -23.27 -3.50
#